data_AF-A0A6N8GWY0-F1
#
_entry.id   AF-A0A6N8GWY0-F1
#
_cell.length_a   1.000
_cell.length_b   1.000
_cell.length_c   1.000
_cell.angle_alpha   90.00
_cell.angle_beta   90.00
_cell.angle_gamma   90.00
#
_symmetry.space_group_name_H-M   'P 1'
#
loop_
_entity.id
_entity.type
_entity.pdbx_description
1 polymer ?
#
loop_
_entity_poly.entity_id
_entity_poly.type
_entity_poly.pdbx_seq_one_letter_code
_entity_poly.pdbx_strand_id
1 'polypeptide(L)' 'MNPYEQLIQDLIDGKIEKIDVKREELMAFREAWLKLENRKYVVGKASLNGNVTYHYDPTRLF' A
#
# COMPACT_ATOMS: atom_id res chain seq x y z
N MET A 1 -16.29 -4.35 4.02
CA MET A 1 -15.28 -4.48 2.95
C MET A 1 -14.28 -3.36 3.16
N ASN A 2 -12.99 -3.66 3.22
CA ASN A 2 -11.98 -2.66 3.53
C ASN A 2 -11.64 -1.87 2.24
N PRO A 3 -11.83 -0.54 2.19
CA PRO A 3 -11.65 0.23 0.95
C PRO A 3 -10.21 0.15 0.40
N TYR A 4 -9.24 -0.16 1.26
CA TYR A 4 -7.85 -0.32 0.85
C TYR A 4 -7.61 -1.57 0.00
N GLU A 5 -8.50 -2.57 0.02
CA GLU A 5 -8.37 -3.74 -0.86
C GLU A 5 -8.44 -3.33 -2.35
N GLN A 6 -9.43 -2.51 -2.70
CA GLN A 6 -9.57 -2.01 -4.07
C GLN A 6 -8.45 -1.03 -4.44
N LEU A 7 -8.07 -0.13 -3.52
CA LEU A 7 -6.98 0.82 -3.76
C LEU A 7 -5.65 0.12 -4.03
N ILE A 8 -5.33 -0.95 -3.28
CA ILE A 8 -4.09 -1.69 -3.51
C ILE A 8 -4.17 -2.46 -4.83
N GLN A 9 -5.33 -3.00 -5.21
CA GLN A 9 -5.49 -3.62 -6.53
C GLN A 9 -5.28 -2.58 -7.65
N ASP A 10 -5.85 -1.39 -7.52
CA ASP A 10 -5.67 -0.32 -8.50
C ASP A 10 -4.22 0.17 -8.58
N LEU A 11 -3.48 0.12 -7.47
CA LEU A 11 -2.04 0.39 -7.42
C LEU A 11 -1.22 -0.69 -8.17
N ILE A 12 -1.56 -1.96 -7.97
CA ILE A 12 -0.91 -3.10 -8.64
C ILE A 12 -1.23 -3.11 -10.14
N ASP A 13 -2.48 -2.80 -10.50
CA ASP A 13 -2.94 -2.69 -11.89
C ASP A 13 -2.34 -1.46 -12.61
N GLY A 14 -1.68 -0.55 -11.88
CA GLY A 14 -1.11 0.68 -12.42
C GLY A 14 -2.15 1.77 -12.74
N LYS A 15 -3.38 1.65 -12.23
CA LYS A 15 -4.41 2.70 -12.37
C LYS A 15 -4.11 3.92 -11.50
N ILE A 16 -3.44 3.69 -10.38
CA ILE A 16 -2.89 4.75 -9.52
C ILE A 16 -1.41 4.49 -9.30
N GLU A 17 -0.62 5.55 -9.12
CA GLU A 17 0.84 5.43 -8.94
C GLU A 17 1.24 5.24 -7.46
N LYS A 18 0.43 5.77 -6.53
CA LYS A 18 0.73 5.75 -5.10
C LYS A 18 -0.51 5.82 -4.23
N ILE A 19 -0.38 5.33 -2.99
CA ILE A 19 -1.39 5.45 -1.92
C ILE A 19 -0.76 6.18 -0.74
N ASP A 20 -1.32 7.32 -0.35
CA ASP A 20 -0.92 8.04 0.85
C ASP A 20 -1.81 7.59 2.02
N VAL A 21 -1.22 6.86 2.97
CA VAL A 21 -1.92 6.32 4.15
C VAL A 21 -1.60 7.18 5.36
N LYS A 22 -2.62 7.75 5.97
CA LYS A 22 -2.47 8.50 7.23
C LYS A 22 -2.17 7.57 8.39
N ARG A 23 -1.48 8.07 9.40
CA ARG A 23 -1.14 7.31 10.62
C ARG A 23 -2.35 6.57 11.22
N GLU A 24 -3.49 7.25 11.31
CA GLU A 24 -4.74 6.72 11.89
C GLU A 24 -5.33 5.57 11.08
N GLU A 25 -5.04 5.53 9.78
CA GLU A 25 -5.57 4.57 8.82
C GLU A 25 -4.61 3.42 8.53
N LEU A 26 -3.39 3.46 9.09
CA LEU A 26 -2.37 2.42 8.90
C LEU A 26 -2.86 1.03 9.26
N MET A 27 -3.71 0.91 10.29
CA MET A 27 -4.25 -0.39 10.70
C MET A 27 -5.25 -0.94 9.68
N ALA A 28 -6.10 -0.08 9.11
CA ALA A 28 -7.01 -0.45 8.03
C ALA A 28 -6.22 -0.85 6.78
N PHE A 29 -5.22 -0.06 6.37
CA PHE A 29 -4.35 -0.42 5.25
C PHE A 29 -3.63 -1.76 5.49
N ARG A 30 -3.09 -1.98 6.69
CA ARG A 30 -2.37 -3.20 7.06
C ARG A 30 -3.26 -4.44 6.94
N GLU A 31 -4.52 -4.36 7.31
CA GLU A 31 -5.45 -5.49 7.18
C GLU A 31 -5.63 -5.90 5.72
N ALA A 32 -5.83 -4.93 4.81
CA ALA A 32 -5.93 -5.20 3.37
C ALA A 32 -4.58 -5.71 2.80
N TRP A 33 -3.47 -5.09 3.18
CA TRP A 33 -2.13 -5.45 2.73
C TRP A 33 -1.71 -6.87 3.16
N LEU A 34 -2.14 -7.32 4.33
CA LEU A 34 -1.85 -8.69 4.81
C LEU A 34 -2.54 -9.78 3.98
N LYS A 35 -3.67 -9.47 3.34
CA LYS A 35 -4.40 -10.41 2.47
C LYS A 35 -3.72 -10.63 1.13
N LEU A 36 -2.78 -9.77 0.74
CA LEU A 36 -2.03 -9.88 -0.51
C LEU A 36 -0.90 -10.90 -0.37
N GLU A 37 -0.89 -11.88 -1.27
CA GLU A 37 0.20 -12.86 -1.37
C GLU A 37 1.50 -12.20 -1.86
N ASN A 38 1.39 -11.26 -2.80
CA ASN A 38 2.49 -10.54 -3.43
C ASN A 38 2.79 -9.19 -2.75
N ARG A 39 2.39 -9.02 -1.48
CA ARG A 39 2.50 -7.78 -0.69
C ARG A 39 3.90 -7.16 -0.63
N LYS A 40 4.96 -7.96 -0.84
CA LYS A 40 6.36 -7.53 -0.85
C LYS A 40 6.68 -6.48 -1.94
N TYR A 41 5.90 -6.46 -3.02
CA TYR A 41 6.06 -5.48 -4.10
C TYR A 41 5.33 -4.17 -3.82
N VAL A 42 4.53 -4.09 -2.75
CA VAL A 42 3.88 -2.84 -2.30
C VAL A 42 4.78 -2.19 -1.25
N VAL A 43 5.56 -1.21 -1.68
CA VAL A 43 6.66 -0.61 -0.91
C VAL A 43 6.21 0.69 -0.26
N GLY A 44 6.31 0.77 1.06
CA GLY A 44 5.99 1.97 1.83
C GLY A 44 7.22 2.84 2.11
N LYS A 45 7.08 4.15 1.93
CA LYS A 45 8.04 5.18 2.38
C LYS A 45 7.41 5.99 3.52
N ALA A 46 8.00 5.90 4.71
CA ALA A 46 7.55 6.67 5.86
C ALA A 46 7.89 8.16 5.70
N SER A 47 6.94 9.01 6.06
CA SER A 47 7.07 10.47 6.10
C SER A 47 7.24 10.97 7.54
N LEU A 48 7.83 12.16 7.70
CA LEU A 48 8.17 12.75 9.01
C LEU A 48 6.95 12.89 9.95
N ASN A 49 5.73 12.99 9.40
CA ASN A 49 4.48 13.14 10.17
C ASN A 49 3.81 11.78 10.54
N GLY A 50 4.50 10.66 10.36
CA GLY A 50 3.94 9.32 10.65
C GLY A 50 2.98 8.78 9.59
N ASN A 51 2.82 9.49 8.47
CA ASN A 51 2.13 8.99 7.28
C ASN A 51 3.07 8.10 6.46
N VAL A 52 2.51 7.23 5.62
CA VAL A 52 3.28 6.34 4.76
C VAL A 52 2.74 6.41 3.33
N THR A 53 3.62 6.66 2.37
CA THR A 53 3.29 6.63 0.94
C THR A 53 3.70 5.27 0.37
N TYR A 54 2.75 4.51 -0.16
CA TYR A 54 2.98 3.23 -0.80
C TYR A 54 3.01 3.35 -2.33
N HIS A 55 3.89 2.60 -2.98
CA HIS A 55 3.93 2.43 -4.43
C HIS A 55 4.13 0.95 -4.78
N TYR A 56 3.75 0.56 -6.00
CA TYR A 56 4.00 -0.79 -6.49
C TYR A 56 5.34 -0.84 -7.24
N ASP A 57 6.23 -1.71 -6.79
CA ASP A 57 7.53 -1.97 -7.39
C ASP A 57 7.69 -3.48 -7.64
N PRO A 58 7.34 -3.96 -8.85
CA PRO A 58 7.50 -5.36 -9.23
C PRO A 58 8.97 -5.76 -9.43
N THR A 59 9.89 -4.79 -9.52
CA THR A 59 11.33 -5.03 -9.71
C THR A 59 12.08 -5.24 -8.40
N ARG A 60 11.41 -5.04 -7.26
CA ARG A 60 11.99 -5.26 -5.95
C ARG A 60 12.37 -6.73 -5.78
N LEU A 61 13.67 -7.00 -5.86
CA LEU A 61 14.17 -8.37 -5.80
C LEU A 61 14.14 -8.93 -4.37
N PHE A 62 14.51 -8.16 -3.34
CA PHE A 62 14.44 -8.55 -1.92
C PHE A 62 14.32 -7.32 -1.03
#